data_AF-A0A161I0N5-F1
#
_entry.id   AF-A0A161I0N5-F1
#
_cell.length_a   1.000
_cell.length_b   1.000
_cell.length_c   1.000
_cell.angle_alpha   90.00
_cell.angle_beta   90.00
_cell.angle_gamma   90.00
#
_symmetry.space_group_name_H-M   'P 1'
#
loop_
_entity.id
_entity.type
_entity.pdbx_description
1 polymer ?
#
loop_
_entity_poly.entity_id
_entity_poly.type
_entity_poly.pdbx_seq_one_letter_code
_entity_poly.pdbx_strand_id
1 'polypeptide(L)'
;MKSRKPIEIAASKYGRNCAIATFIAWVIAQELIMAHFYGWHTKATSSDLLTSGTLLLIGAFVAMYVGKRGDARYKRNKAAETAL
;
A
#
# COMPACT_ATOMS: atom_id res chain seq x y z
N MET A 1 1.31 23.92 19.95
CA MET A 1 1.43 22.90 18.88
C MET A 1 2.69 22.08 19.13
N LYS A 2 2.55 20.79 19.45
CA LYS A 2 3.67 19.92 19.83
C LYS A 2 4.59 19.77 18.61
N SER A 3 5.80 20.33 18.68
CA SER A 3 6.81 20.23 17.62
C SER A 3 7.03 18.74 17.30
N ARG A 4 6.44 18.26 16.20
CA ARG A 4 6.64 16.88 15.76
C ARG A 4 8.10 16.78 15.37
N LYS A 5 8.86 15.95 16.10
CA LYS A 5 10.28 15.74 15.83
C LYS A 5 10.46 15.42 14.34
N PRO A 6 11.46 15.95 13.64
CA PRO A 6 11.64 15.75 12.19
C PRO A 6 11.66 14.27 11.78
N ILE A 7 12.07 13.39 12.70
CA ILE A 7 12.05 11.92 12.54
C ILE A 7 10.62 11.36 12.38
N GLU A 8 9.63 11.91 13.08
CA GLU A 8 8.23 11.47 12.96
C GLU A 8 7.63 11.85 11.60
N ILE A 9 8.02 13.02 11.07
CA ILE A 9 7.58 13.50 9.76
C ILE A 9 8.19 12.64 8.65
N ALA A 10 9.49 12.31 8.77
CA ALA A 10 10.18 11.44 7.83
C ALA A 10 9.64 10.01 7.85
N ALA A 11 9.39 9.45 9.04
CA ALA A 11 8.80 8.12 9.22
C ALA A 11 7.39 8.03 8.59
N SER A 12 6.57 9.06 8.82
CA SER A 12 5.23 9.14 8.23
C SER A 12 5.29 9.25 6.71
N LYS A 13 6.23 10.03 6.15
CA LYS A 13 6.43 10.14 4.70
C LYS A 13 6.90 8.81 4.09
N TYR A 14 7.81 8.10 4.78
CA TYR A 14 8.29 6.78 4.36
C TYR A 14 7.17 5.74 4.37
N GLY A 15 6.43 5.64 5.48
CA GLY A 15 5.28 4.74 5.60
C GLY A 15 4.20 5.03 4.55
N ARG A 16 3.91 6.30 4.28
CA ARG A 16 2.98 6.71 3.22
C ARG A 16 3.47 6.30 1.84
N ASN A 17 4.76 6.51 1.53
CA ASN A 17 5.34 6.11 0.25
C ASN A 17 5.32 4.58 0.07
N CYS A 18 5.61 3.81 1.12
CA CYS A 18 5.48 2.35 1.08
C CYS A 18 4.03 1.93 0.84
N ALA A 19 3.05 2.53 1.52
CA ALA A 19 1.63 2.24 1.29
C ALA A 19 1.23 2.52 -0.16
N ILE A 20 1.59 3.69 -0.70
CA ILE A 20 1.29 4.07 -2.08
C ILE A 20 1.94 3.10 -3.07
N ALA A 21 3.22 2.78 -2.89
CA ALA A 21 3.94 1.86 -3.76
C ALA A 21 3.31 0.45 -3.75
N THR A 22 2.96 -0.06 -2.56
CA THR A 22 2.26 -1.35 -2.43
C THR A 22 0.89 -1.31 -3.09
N PHE A 23 0.15 -0.21 -2.93
CA PHE A 23 -1.16 -0.07 -3.57
C PHE A 23 -1.07 -0.05 -5.09
N ILE A 24 -0.11 0.70 -5.66
CA ILE A 24 0.13 0.72 -7.12
C ILE A 24 0.49 -0.68 -7.63
N ALA A 25 1.41 -1.37 -6.95
CA ALA A 25 1.78 -2.74 -7.30
C ALA A 25 0.58 -3.70 -7.24
N TRP A 26 -0.30 -3.52 -6.24
CA TRP A 26 -1.51 -4.31 -6.11
C TRP A 26 -2.50 -4.07 -7.26
N VAL A 27 -2.72 -2.82 -7.66
CA VAL A 27 -3.59 -2.48 -8.80
C VAL A 27 -3.05 -3.10 -10.09
N ILE A 28 -1.74 -3.01 -10.34
CA ILE A 28 -1.12 -3.65 -11.50
C ILE A 28 -1.30 -5.17 -11.47
N ALA A 29 -1.08 -5.80 -10.32
CA ALA A 29 -1.29 -7.24 -10.16
C ALA A 29 -2.75 -7.64 -10.39
N GLN A 30 -3.70 -6.85 -9.89
CA GLN A 30 -5.13 -7.07 -10.10
C GLN A 30 -5.52 -6.98 -11.58
N GLU A 31 -5.03 -5.96 -12.28
CA GLU A 31 -5.24 -5.82 -13.73
C GLU A 31 -4.66 -7.00 -14.51
N LEU A 32 -3.46 -7.47 -14.17
CA LEU A 32 -2.86 -8.65 -14.79
C LEU A 32 -3.67 -9.93 -14.52
N ILE A 33 -4.18 -10.10 -13.29
CA ILE A 33 -5.03 -11.24 -12.93
C ILE A 33 -6.35 -11.18 -13.72
N MET A 34 -7.03 -10.03 -13.75
CA MET A 34 -8.29 -9.87 -14.48
C MET A 34 -8.09 -10.06 -15.98
N ALA A 35 -7.01 -9.52 -16.55
CA ALA A 35 -6.64 -9.74 -17.93
C ALA A 35 -6.37 -11.23 -18.25
N HIS A 36 -5.77 -11.97 -17.31
CA HIS A 36 -5.52 -13.40 -17.49
C HIS A 36 -6.80 -14.24 -17.44
N PHE A 37 -7.72 -13.95 -16.51
CA PHE A 37 -8.93 -14.74 -16.31
C PHE A 37 -10.06 -14.40 -17.30
N TYR A 38 -10.24 -13.13 -17.62
CA TYR A 38 -11.39 -12.66 -18.41
C TYR A 38 -10.99 -12.22 -19.83
N GLY A 39 -9.71 -11.92 -20.08
CA GLY A 39 -9.26 -11.35 -21.35
C GLY A 39 -9.74 -9.90 -21.53
N TRP A 40 -9.00 -9.12 -22.32
CA TRP A 40 -9.24 -7.68 -22.48
C TRP A 40 -10.57 -7.32 -23.19
N HIS A 41 -11.30 -8.32 -23.69
CA HIS A 41 -12.46 -8.15 -24.57
C HIS A 41 -13.80 -8.64 -24.00
N THR A 42 -13.82 -9.21 -22.79
CA THR A 42 -15.08 -9.64 -22.15
C THR A 42 -15.82 -8.45 -21.55
N LYS A 43 -17.15 -8.42 -21.72
CA LYS A 43 -17.99 -7.41 -21.11
C LYS A 43 -17.98 -7.61 -19.59
N ALA A 44 -17.60 -6.57 -18.85
CA ALA A 44 -17.63 -6.59 -17.40
C ALA A 44 -19.06 -6.86 -16.90
N THR A 45 -19.23 -7.98 -16.19
CA THR A 45 -20.49 -8.35 -15.55
C THR A 45 -20.59 -7.66 -14.18
N SER A 46 -21.80 -7.49 -13.64
CA SER A 46 -21.99 -6.87 -12.31
C SER A 46 -21.25 -7.62 -11.18
N SER A 47 -21.07 -8.94 -11.33
CA SER A 47 -20.24 -9.77 -10.44
C SER A 47 -18.76 -9.43 -10.50
N ASP A 48 -18.24 -9.08 -11.68
CA ASP A 48 -16.82 -8.76 -11.88
C ASP A 48 -16.51 -7.39 -11.28
N LEU A 49 -17.47 -6.46 -11.38
CA LEU A 49 -17.38 -5.14 -10.75
C LEU A 49 -17.33 -5.24 -9.22
N LEU A 50 -18.16 -6.11 -8.62
CA LEU A 50 -18.15 -6.39 -7.18
C LEU A 50 -16.84 -7.07 -6.74
N THR A 51 -16.36 -8.03 -7.53
CA THR A 51 -15.11 -8.75 -7.25
C THR A 51 -13.91 -7.79 -7.33
N SER A 52 -13.86 -6.96 -8.36
CA SER A 52 -12.83 -5.94 -8.56
C SER A 52 -12.85 -4.89 -7.44
N GLY A 53 -14.03 -4.40 -7.05
CA GLY A 53 -14.19 -3.48 -5.92
C GLY A 53 -13.73 -4.09 -4.60
N THR A 54 -14.03 -5.37 -4.37
CA THR A 54 -13.59 -6.10 -3.17
C THR A 54 -12.07 -6.28 -3.14
N LEU A 55 -11.45 -6.64 -4.26
CA LEU A 55 -10.00 -6.77 -4.39
C LEU A 55 -9.27 -5.44 -4.19
N LEU A 56 -9.84 -4.33 -4.65
CA LEU A 56 -9.31 -2.99 -4.39
C LEU A 56 -9.36 -2.63 -2.90
N LEU A 57 -10.47 -2.95 -2.22
CA LEU A 57 -10.58 -2.74 -0.77
C LEU A 57 -9.55 -3.56 0.00
N ILE A 58 -9.38 -4.84 -0.35
CA ILE A 58 -8.35 -5.69 0.25
C ILE A 58 -6.96 -5.10 0.01
N GLY A 59 -6.67 -4.67 -1.22
CA GLY A 59 -5.42 -4.01 -1.58
C GLY A 59 -5.14 -2.76 -0.76
N ALA A 60 -6.16 -1.93 -0.53
CA ALA A 60 -6.05 -0.73 0.30
C ALA A 60 -5.72 -1.08 1.76
N PHE A 61 -6.36 -2.10 2.34
CA PHE A 61 -6.06 -2.57 3.69
C PHE A 61 -4.63 -3.10 3.81
N VAL A 62 -4.19 -3.91 2.84
CA VAL A 62 -2.81 -4.44 2.79
C VAL A 62 -1.81 -3.29 2.67
N ALA A 63 -2.06 -2.33 1.78
CA ALA A 63 -1.21 -1.15 1.60
C ALA A 63 -1.08 -0.32 2.88
N MET A 64 -2.19 -0.06 3.59
CA MET A 64 -2.15 0.64 4.88
C MET A 64 -1.37 -0.15 5.94
N TYR A 65 -1.53 -1.47 6.00
CA TYR A 65 -0.80 -2.32 6.93
C TYR A 65 0.71 -2.30 6.66
N VAL A 66 1.11 -2.43 5.39
CA VAL A 66 2.50 -2.36 4.95
C VAL A 66 3.10 -0.98 5.23
N GLY A 67 2.35 0.10 4.95
CA GLY A 67 2.77 1.47 5.27
C GLY A 67 3.02 1.68 6.76
N LYS A 68 2.13 1.14 7.62
CA LYS A 68 2.28 1.19 9.08
C LYS A 68 3.51 0.40 9.55
N ARG A 69 3.79 -0.77 8.94
CA ARG A 69 5.02 -1.53 9.19
C ARG A 69 6.27 -0.80 8.70
N GLY A 70 6.20 -0.12 7.55
CA GLY A 70 7.28 0.69 6.99
C GLY A 70 7.68 1.85 7.92
N ASP A 71 6.69 2.57 8.46
CA ASP A 71 6.90 3.62 9.47
C ASP A 71 7.61 3.05 10.72
N ALA A 72 7.13 1.91 11.24
CA ALA A 72 7.73 1.26 12.40
C ALA A 72 9.17 0.78 12.15
N ARG A 73 9.46 0.25 10.96
CA ARG A 73 10.82 -0.13 10.54
C ARG A 73 11.74 1.08 10.42
N TYR A 74 11.27 2.18 9.85
CA TYR A 74 12.05 3.41 9.73
C TYR A 74 12.45 3.96 11.10
N LYS A 75 11.51 4.02 12.05
CA LYS A 75 11.78 4.44 13.43
C LYS A 75 12.79 3.52 14.13
N ARG A 76 12.68 2.19 13.95
CA ARG A 76 13.64 1.22 14.50
C ARG A 76 15.05 1.40 13.94
N ASN A 77 15.18 1.54 12.62
CA ASN A 77 16.49 1.69 11.98
C ASN A 77 17.17 3.00 12.40
N LYS A 78 16.42 4.10 12.48
CA LYS A 78 16.98 5.38 12.95
C LYS A 78 17.35 5.37 14.44
N ALA A 79 16.60 4.66 15.28
CA ALA A 79 16.97 4.48 16.69
C ALA A 79 18.27 3.65 16.85
N ALA A 80 18.47 2.64 16.00
CA ALA A 80 19.69 1.84 15.97
C ALA A 80 20.90 2.65 15.45
N GLU A 81 20.70 3.51 14.45
CA GLU A 81 21.75 4.39 13.90
C GLU A 81 22.23 5.45 14.90
N THR A 82 21.35 5.91 15.81
CA THR A 82 21.73 6.83 16.90
C THR A 82 22.35 6.16 18.13
N ALA A 83 22.35 4.82 18.19
CA ALA A 83 22.90 4.05 19.31
C ALA A 83 24.32 3.51 19.02
N LEU A 84 24.82 3.72 17.80
CA LEU A 84 26.19 3.50 17.35
C LEU A 84 26.98 4.82 17.42
#